data_AF-A0A7U9KPT5-F1
#
_entry.id   AF-A0A7U9KPT5-F1
#
_cell.length_a   1.000
_cell.length_b   1.000
_cell.length_c   1.000
_cell.angle_alpha   90.00
_cell.angle_beta   90.00
_cell.angle_gamma   90.00
#
_symmetry.space_group_name_H-M   'P 1'
#
loop_
_entity.id
_entity.type
_entity.pdbx_description
1 polymer ?
#
loop_
_entity_poly.entity_id
_entity_poly.type
_entity_poly.pdbx_seq_one_letter_code
_entity_poly.pdbx_strand_id
1 'polypeptide(L)'
;MNRVRSNGRMFVLQHSRLQREYLVSRGVDERRIRAVRPPIAPSTAPEPLRDDRLRSFVEEAELLVFTAVARLDYFKNVELLVSGCVQARKRGVPLRILVAGDSPDDAVAREALRARVPRERRAEFLAVGKLSKTQLYALFSLARPNGIFVCSSRYETLGITPLEAALSGVCTLMPDTDKVEARRFFPVAHRFLPSSDGLADAIEFMYADPSGARQLGKELRESIAAEISEENFERDTLSAWTHFSRVARQAGR
;
A
#
# COMPACT_ATOMS: atom_id res chain seq x y z
N MET A 1 -21.19 -15.00 -6.61
CA MET A 1 -21.73 -13.97 -7.51
C MET A 1 -23.19 -14.20 -7.90
N ASN A 2 -23.56 -15.40 -8.38
CA ASN A 2 -24.96 -15.71 -8.78
C ASN A 2 -26.00 -15.38 -7.71
N ARG A 3 -25.72 -15.67 -6.43
CA ARG A 3 -26.63 -15.37 -5.32
C ARG A 3 -26.93 -13.87 -5.16
N VAL A 4 -25.91 -13.00 -5.18
CA VAL A 4 -26.11 -11.54 -5.08
C VAL A 4 -26.87 -11.02 -6.30
N ARG A 5 -26.60 -11.56 -7.49
CA ARG A 5 -27.34 -11.19 -8.70
C ARG A 5 -28.82 -11.57 -8.62
N SER A 6 -29.13 -12.82 -8.28
CA SER A 6 -30.49 -13.36 -8.34
C SER A 6 -31.35 -13.10 -7.11
N ASN A 7 -30.75 -12.84 -5.95
CA ASN A 7 -31.49 -12.57 -4.72
C ASN A 7 -31.59 -11.06 -4.47
N GLY A 8 -32.78 -10.50 -4.71
CA GLY A 8 -33.08 -9.07 -4.50
C GLY A 8 -32.93 -8.58 -3.05
N ARG A 9 -32.80 -9.47 -2.08
CA ARG A 9 -32.58 -9.15 -0.66
C ARG A 9 -31.10 -9.17 -0.25
N MET A 10 -30.18 -9.43 -1.20
CA MET A 10 -28.74 -9.32 -0.94
C MET A 10 -28.23 -7.93 -1.35
N PHE A 11 -27.46 -7.33 -0.45
CA PHE A 11 -26.81 -6.04 -0.59
C PHE A 11 -25.30 -6.19 -0.43
N VAL A 12 -24.54 -5.22 -0.94
CA VAL A 12 -23.08 -5.25 -0.94
C VAL A 12 -22.52 -3.97 -0.34
N LEU A 13 -21.67 -4.11 0.67
CA LEU A 13 -20.73 -3.08 1.12
C LEU A 13 -19.42 -3.26 0.34
N GLN A 14 -18.87 -2.16 -0.16
CA GLN A 14 -17.75 -2.17 -1.11
C GLN A 14 -16.74 -1.08 -0.75
N HIS A 15 -15.46 -1.45 -0.67
CA HIS A 15 -14.36 -0.50 -0.37
C HIS A 15 -13.69 0.08 -1.62
N SER A 16 -13.99 -0.49 -2.79
CA SER A 16 -13.22 -0.31 -4.03
C SER A 16 -14.10 -0.04 -5.24
N ARG A 17 -13.84 1.03 -5.99
CA ARG A 17 -14.56 1.32 -7.24
C ARG A 17 -14.34 0.21 -8.28
N LEU A 18 -13.15 -0.38 -8.34
CA LEU A 18 -12.89 -1.55 -9.19
C LEU A 18 -13.82 -2.73 -8.87
N GLN A 19 -14.09 -2.99 -7.57
CA GLN A 19 -15.06 -4.01 -7.17
C GLN A 19 -16.49 -3.63 -7.59
N ARG A 20 -16.86 -2.35 -7.51
CA ARG A 20 -18.18 -1.86 -7.96
C ARG A 20 -18.37 -2.14 -9.45
N GLU A 21 -17.42 -1.70 -10.27
CA GLU A 21 -17.44 -1.85 -11.72
C GLU A 21 -17.52 -3.33 -12.11
N TYR A 22 -16.76 -4.19 -11.42
CA TYR A 22 -16.83 -5.63 -11.62
C TYR A 22 -18.22 -6.20 -11.26
N LEU A 23 -18.85 -5.77 -10.17
CA LEU A 23 -20.18 -6.28 -9.80
C LEU A 23 -21.27 -5.78 -10.76
N VAL A 24 -21.24 -4.49 -11.12
CA VAL A 24 -22.21 -3.87 -12.03
C VAL A 24 -22.11 -4.47 -13.42
N SER A 25 -20.90 -4.64 -13.96
CA SER A 25 -20.68 -5.29 -15.27
C SER A 25 -21.15 -6.75 -15.32
N ARG A 26 -21.41 -7.37 -14.16
CA ARG A 26 -21.95 -8.72 -14.03
C ARG A 26 -23.45 -8.77 -13.71
N GLY A 27 -24.13 -7.63 -13.80
CA GLY A 27 -25.58 -7.50 -13.65
C GLY A 27 -26.05 -7.39 -12.21
N VAL A 28 -25.18 -7.00 -11.27
CA VAL A 28 -25.63 -6.62 -9.92
C VAL A 28 -26.21 -5.21 -9.99
N ASP A 29 -27.45 -5.05 -9.50
CA ASP A 29 -28.13 -3.74 -9.43
C ASP A 29 -27.33 -2.77 -8.57
N GLU A 30 -26.95 -1.65 -9.15
CA GLU A 30 -26.15 -0.62 -8.53
C GLU A 30 -26.77 -0.06 -7.24
N ARG A 31 -28.10 0.00 -7.17
CA ARG A 31 -28.83 0.48 -5.98
C ARG A 31 -28.61 -0.40 -4.75
N ARG A 32 -28.12 -1.63 -4.94
CA ARG A 32 -27.82 -2.60 -3.88
C ARG A 32 -26.35 -2.59 -3.45
N ILE A 33 -25.53 -1.72 -4.04
CA ILE A 33 -24.10 -1.61 -3.73
C ILE A 33 -23.83 -0.24 -3.11
N ARG A 34 -23.28 -0.23 -1.89
CA ARG A 34 -22.89 0.99 -1.20
C ARG A 34 -21.38 1.00 -0.92
N ALA A 35 -20.76 2.10 -1.30
CA ALA A 35 -19.37 2.36 -0.96
C ALA A 35 -19.25 2.61 0.54
N VAL A 36 -18.22 2.03 1.15
CA VAL A 36 -17.81 2.28 2.53
C VAL A 36 -16.30 2.47 2.54
N ARG A 37 -15.82 3.51 3.23
CA ARG A 37 -14.38 3.68 3.44
C ARG A 37 -13.79 2.47 4.19
N PRO A 38 -12.53 2.09 3.93
CA PRO A 38 -11.96 0.93 4.61
C PRO A 38 -11.67 1.25 6.09
N PRO A 39 -11.95 0.33 7.04
CA PRO A 39 -11.65 0.52 8.46
C PRO A 39 -10.18 0.24 8.75
N ILE A 40 -9.29 1.13 8.30
CA ILE A 40 -7.84 0.98 8.52
C ILE A 40 -7.43 1.87 9.68
N ALA A 41 -7.07 1.24 10.80
CA ALA A 41 -6.51 1.89 11.97
C ALA A 41 -5.07 1.35 12.20
N PRO A 42 -4.04 2.21 12.05
CA PRO A 42 -2.68 1.84 12.43
C PRO A 42 -2.56 1.55 13.92
N SER A 43 -1.58 0.70 14.28
CA SER A 43 -1.22 0.55 15.69
C SER A 43 -0.68 1.86 16.26
N THR A 44 -1.23 2.28 17.40
CA THR A 44 -0.79 3.48 18.14
C THR A 44 0.42 3.20 19.04
N ALA A 45 0.67 1.93 19.38
CA ALA A 45 1.79 1.46 20.19
C ALA A 45 2.45 0.23 19.53
N PRO A 46 3.24 0.43 18.46
CA PRO A 46 3.92 -0.67 17.79
C PRO A 46 4.99 -1.29 18.71
N GLU A 47 5.07 -2.62 18.73
CA GLU A 47 6.19 -3.33 19.37
C GLU A 47 7.52 -3.01 18.66
N PRO A 48 8.67 -3.21 19.32
CA PRO A 48 9.96 -3.15 18.66
C PRO A 48 10.12 -4.20 17.56
N LEU A 49 10.92 -3.87 16.55
CA LEU A 49 11.30 -4.79 15.48
C LEU A 49 12.29 -5.83 16.03
N ARG A 50 11.90 -7.11 16.00
CA ARG A 50 12.59 -8.21 16.67
C ARG A 50 13.84 -8.69 15.95
N ASP A 51 13.85 -8.63 14.62
CA ASP A 51 15.00 -9.04 13.81
C ASP A 51 16.10 -7.97 13.87
N ASP A 52 17.19 -8.26 14.57
CA ASP A 52 18.34 -7.35 14.74
C ASP A 52 18.96 -6.94 13.40
N ARG A 53 19.11 -7.89 12.46
CA ARG A 53 19.70 -7.61 11.16
C ARG A 53 18.82 -6.67 10.36
N LEU A 54 17.51 -6.92 10.36
CA LEU A 54 16.54 -6.04 9.70
C LEU A 54 16.53 -4.65 10.36
N ARG A 55 16.57 -4.59 11.68
CA ARG A 55 16.59 -3.32 12.43
C ARG A 55 17.82 -2.48 12.07
N SER A 56 19.03 -3.05 12.19
CA SER A 56 20.27 -2.34 11.82
C SER A 56 20.27 -1.94 10.35
N PHE A 57 19.74 -2.79 9.46
CA PHE A 57 19.65 -2.46 8.04
C PHE A 57 18.83 -1.19 7.78
N VAL A 58 17.72 -1.01 8.50
CA VAL A 58 16.83 0.15 8.42
C VAL A 58 17.45 1.39 9.07
N GLU A 59 18.04 1.25 10.26
CA GLU A 59 18.59 2.37 11.05
C GLU A 59 19.82 3.00 10.39
N GLU A 60 20.66 2.21 9.75
CA GLU A 60 21.87 2.69 9.06
C GLU A 60 21.57 3.22 7.63
N ALA A 61 20.32 3.19 7.17
CA ALA A 61 19.95 3.72 5.87
C ALA A 61 19.87 5.26 5.93
N GLU A 62 20.53 5.96 5.00
CA GLU A 62 20.25 7.40 4.82
C GLU A 62 18.85 7.60 4.24
N LEU A 63 18.50 6.83 3.20
CA LEU A 63 17.14 6.68 2.71
C LEU A 63 16.80 5.19 2.61
N LEU A 64 15.71 4.75 3.22
CA LEU A 64 15.19 3.39 3.03
C LEU A 64 14.04 3.42 2.03
N VAL A 65 14.18 2.72 0.90
CA VAL A 65 13.05 2.50 -0.01
C VAL A 65 12.61 1.05 0.09
N PHE A 66 11.35 0.83 0.46
CA PHE A 66 10.91 -0.50 0.84
C PHE A 66 9.48 -0.85 0.42
N THR A 67 9.19 -2.15 0.37
CA THR A 67 7.84 -2.66 0.23
C THR A 67 7.63 -3.89 1.10
N ALA A 68 6.37 -4.14 1.46
CA ALA A 68 5.96 -5.33 2.19
C ALA A 68 4.71 -5.92 1.54
N VAL A 69 4.78 -7.19 1.15
CA VAL A 69 3.70 -7.89 0.46
C VAL A 69 3.52 -9.29 1.00
N ALA A 70 2.30 -9.82 0.91
CA ALA A 70 2.03 -11.19 1.35
C ALA A 70 2.70 -12.25 0.47
N ARG A 71 2.84 -11.96 -0.83
CA ARG A 71 3.44 -12.83 -1.85
C ARG A 71 4.24 -12.00 -2.86
N LEU A 72 5.36 -12.52 -3.35
CA LEU A 72 6.12 -11.92 -4.45
C LEU A 72 5.61 -12.51 -5.77
N ASP A 73 4.44 -12.04 -6.21
CA ASP A 73 3.84 -12.46 -7.47
C ASP A 73 3.85 -11.35 -8.52
N TYR A 74 3.48 -11.72 -9.74
CA TYR A 74 3.37 -10.81 -10.88
C TYR A 74 2.55 -9.54 -10.59
N PHE A 75 1.51 -9.64 -9.76
CA PHE A 75 0.65 -8.50 -9.46
C PHE A 75 1.32 -7.48 -8.55
N LYS A 76 2.21 -7.91 -7.65
CA LYS A 76 2.95 -7.00 -6.77
C LYS A 76 4.10 -6.30 -7.49
N ASN A 77 4.67 -6.95 -8.51
CA ASN A 77 5.63 -6.33 -9.43
C ASN A 77 6.81 -5.68 -8.69
N VAL A 78 7.34 -6.39 -7.70
CA VAL A 78 8.44 -5.94 -6.83
C VAL A 78 9.74 -5.74 -7.62
N GLU A 79 9.85 -6.34 -8.80
CA GLU A 79 10.93 -6.11 -9.75
C GLU A 79 11.00 -4.65 -10.20
N LEU A 80 9.85 -3.97 -10.32
CA LEU A 80 9.80 -2.54 -10.65
C LEU A 80 10.40 -1.71 -9.53
N LEU A 81 10.10 -2.04 -8.27
CA LEU A 81 10.72 -1.39 -7.10
C LEU A 81 12.24 -1.50 -7.18
N VAL A 82 12.76 -2.72 -7.31
CA VAL A 82 14.22 -2.95 -7.36
C VAL A 82 14.85 -2.18 -8.52
N SER A 83 14.23 -2.23 -9.70
CA SER A 83 14.77 -1.57 -10.90
C SER A 83 14.75 -0.05 -10.76
N GLY A 84 13.68 0.54 -10.23
CA GLY A 84 13.60 1.99 -9.99
C GLY A 84 14.59 2.46 -8.92
N CYS A 85 14.75 1.71 -7.83
CA CYS A 85 15.76 2.02 -6.82
C CYS A 85 17.18 1.95 -7.37
N VAL A 86 17.50 0.94 -8.20
CA VAL A 86 18.81 0.85 -8.87
C VAL A 86 19.04 2.06 -9.78
N GLN A 87 18.01 2.55 -10.48
CA GLN A 87 18.13 3.77 -11.28
C GLN A 87 18.34 5.02 -10.41
N ALA A 88 17.57 5.21 -9.33
CA ALA A 88 17.77 6.31 -8.40
C ALA A 88 19.18 6.31 -7.77
N ARG A 89 19.73 5.12 -7.43
CA ARG A 89 21.13 5.00 -6.97
C ARG A 89 22.12 5.48 -8.02
N LYS A 90 21.93 5.12 -9.29
CA LYS A 90 22.81 5.58 -10.38
C LYS A 90 22.80 7.10 -10.55
N ARG A 91 21.70 7.75 -10.17
CA ARG A 91 21.54 9.22 -10.16
C ARG A 91 22.05 9.88 -8.89
N GLY A 92 22.62 9.11 -7.95
CA GLY A 92 23.29 9.64 -6.77
C GLY A 92 22.49 9.58 -5.47
N VAL A 93 21.23 9.09 -5.47
CA VAL A 93 20.44 8.98 -4.24
C VAL A 93 21.05 7.92 -3.30
N PRO A 94 21.41 8.21 -2.05
CA PRO A 94 22.00 7.28 -1.06
C PRO A 94 20.99 6.34 -0.39
N LEU A 95 20.35 5.47 -1.17
CA LEU A 95 19.31 4.57 -0.65
C LEU A 95 19.77 3.14 -0.33
N ARG A 96 19.03 2.50 0.58
CA ARG A 96 18.96 1.04 0.76
C ARG A 96 17.61 0.53 0.30
N ILE A 97 17.57 -0.71 -0.19
CA ILE A 97 16.37 -1.37 -0.73
C ILE A 97 15.96 -2.50 0.21
N LEU A 98 14.73 -2.48 0.70
CA LEU A 98 14.15 -3.55 1.52
C LEU A 98 12.90 -4.14 0.86
N VAL A 99 12.86 -5.47 0.76
CA VAL A 99 11.68 -6.22 0.34
C VAL A 99 11.29 -7.20 1.45
N ALA A 100 10.06 -7.08 1.96
CA ALA A 100 9.47 -8.10 2.84
C ALA A 100 8.36 -8.86 2.10
N GLY A 101 8.48 -10.17 1.97
CA GLY A 101 7.42 -10.97 1.35
C GLY A 101 7.76 -12.44 1.17
N ASP A 102 6.74 -13.19 0.72
CA ASP A 102 6.73 -14.65 0.63
C ASP A 102 6.96 -15.39 1.95
N SER A 103 6.86 -16.72 1.89
CA SER A 103 7.23 -17.56 3.02
C SER A 103 8.69 -17.32 3.39
N PRO A 104 9.04 -17.21 4.69
CA PRO A 104 10.43 -17.22 5.13
C PRO A 104 11.24 -18.39 4.55
N ASP A 105 10.59 -19.53 4.33
CA ASP A 105 11.23 -20.78 3.88
C ASP A 105 11.48 -20.86 2.37
N ASP A 106 10.83 -20.01 1.57
CA ASP A 106 11.03 -19.96 0.12
C ASP A 106 11.86 -18.73 -0.27
N ALA A 107 13.13 -18.99 -0.59
CA ALA A 107 14.09 -17.95 -0.94
C ALA A 107 14.18 -17.66 -2.45
N VAL A 108 13.54 -18.46 -3.32
CA VAL A 108 13.78 -18.40 -4.77
C VAL A 108 13.45 -17.03 -5.34
N ALA A 109 12.25 -16.50 -5.03
CA ALA A 109 11.84 -15.18 -5.48
C ALA A 109 12.73 -14.06 -4.91
N ARG A 110 13.17 -14.18 -3.64
CA ARG A 110 14.04 -13.19 -3.00
C ARG A 110 15.44 -13.16 -3.60
N GLU A 111 16.01 -14.33 -3.91
CA GLU A 111 17.30 -14.42 -4.60
C GLU A 111 17.22 -13.90 -6.04
N ALA A 112 16.11 -14.15 -6.74
CA ALA A 112 15.87 -13.58 -8.06
C ALA A 112 15.82 -12.03 -8.03
N LEU A 113 15.23 -11.44 -6.98
CA LEU A 113 15.26 -9.99 -6.76
C LEU A 113 16.68 -9.50 -6.45
N ARG A 114 17.43 -10.20 -5.59
CA ARG A 114 18.83 -9.88 -5.27
C ARG A 114 19.74 -9.90 -6.50
N ALA A 115 19.49 -10.84 -7.43
CA ALA A 115 20.26 -10.94 -8.67
C ALA A 115 20.08 -9.74 -9.61
N ARG A 116 18.99 -8.97 -9.47
CA ARG A 116 18.74 -7.72 -10.23
C ARG A 116 19.54 -6.53 -9.71
N VAL A 117 20.13 -6.63 -8.53
CA VAL A 117 20.96 -5.57 -7.94
C VAL A 117 22.42 -5.77 -8.42
N PRO A 118 23.09 -4.71 -8.91
CA PRO A 118 24.52 -4.76 -9.27
C PRO A 118 25.36 -5.35 -8.14
N ARG A 119 26.38 -6.16 -8.48
CA ARG A 119 27.13 -6.97 -7.50
C ARG A 119 27.73 -6.12 -6.39
N GLU A 120 28.31 -5.00 -6.77
CA GLU A 120 28.94 -3.98 -5.93
C GLU A 120 27.95 -3.24 -5.01
N ARG A 121 26.65 -3.33 -5.27
CA ARG A 121 25.57 -2.70 -4.47
C ARG A 121 24.75 -3.70 -3.65
N ARG A 122 25.07 -4.99 -3.67
CA ARG A 122 24.27 -6.02 -2.97
C ARG A 122 24.22 -5.89 -1.45
N ALA A 123 25.16 -5.15 -0.85
CA ALA A 123 25.12 -4.82 0.58
C ALA A 123 23.97 -3.85 0.92
N GLU A 124 23.49 -3.08 -0.06
CA GLU A 124 22.43 -2.09 0.10
C GLU A 124 21.04 -2.69 -0.19
N PHE A 125 20.95 -4.00 -0.41
CA PHE A 125 19.70 -4.72 -0.67
C PHE A 125 19.49 -5.82 0.36
N LEU A 126 18.32 -5.80 1.00
CA LEU A 126 17.85 -6.84 1.90
C LEU A 126 16.47 -7.33 1.46
N ALA A 127 16.31 -8.65 1.39
CA ALA A 127 15.01 -9.29 1.22
C ALA A 127 14.76 -10.27 2.37
N VAL A 128 13.62 -10.12 3.03
CA VAL A 128 13.20 -10.96 4.17
C VAL A 128 11.85 -11.61 3.88
N GLY A 129 11.53 -12.66 4.64
CA GLY A 129 10.20 -13.28 4.60
C GLY A 129 9.08 -12.31 5.00
N LYS A 130 7.84 -12.69 4.72
CA LYS A 130 6.64 -11.93 5.11
C LYS A 130 6.64 -11.67 6.62
N LEU A 131 6.49 -10.39 6.98
CA LEU A 131 6.37 -9.97 8.38
C LEU A 131 4.96 -10.26 8.92
N SER A 132 4.87 -10.58 10.21
CA SER A 132 3.59 -10.56 10.92
C SER A 132 3.04 -9.13 10.96
N LYS A 133 1.73 -8.98 11.23
CA LYS A 133 1.10 -7.66 11.29
C LYS A 133 1.79 -6.71 12.28
N THR A 134 2.12 -7.23 13.47
CA THR A 134 2.82 -6.47 14.51
C THR A 134 4.22 -6.06 14.07
N GLN A 135 4.98 -6.95 13.45
CA GLN A 135 6.33 -6.65 12.96
C GLN A 135 6.33 -5.72 11.74
N LEU A 136 5.27 -5.75 10.93
CA LEU A 136 5.07 -4.79 9.85
C LEU A 136 4.85 -3.37 10.41
N TYR A 137 4.01 -3.20 11.43
CA TYR A 137 3.84 -1.91 12.10
C TYR A 137 5.11 -1.46 12.84
N ALA A 138 5.88 -2.40 13.41
CA ALA A 138 7.20 -2.12 13.97
C ALA A 138 8.15 -1.55 12.90
N LEU A 139 8.20 -2.18 11.72
CA LEU A 139 8.97 -1.70 10.57
C LEU A 139 8.50 -0.31 10.12
N PHE A 140 7.18 -0.08 10.01
CA PHE A 140 6.66 1.25 9.68
C PHE A 140 7.11 2.29 10.69
N SER A 141 7.00 2.01 11.99
CA SER A 141 7.44 2.92 13.04
C SER A 141 8.92 3.26 12.92
N LEU A 142 9.77 2.25 12.70
CA LEU A 142 11.22 2.39 12.58
C LEU A 142 11.61 3.18 11.31
N ALA A 143 10.89 2.97 10.21
CA ALA A 143 11.16 3.60 8.92
C ALA A 143 10.57 5.01 8.79
N ARG A 144 9.76 5.52 9.72
CA ARG A 144 9.21 6.90 9.66
C ARG A 144 10.25 8.00 9.39
N PRO A 145 11.45 7.99 10.01
CA PRO A 145 12.39 9.09 9.86
C PRO A 145 12.97 9.24 8.45
N ASN A 146 13.19 8.11 7.77
CA ASN A 146 14.03 8.00 6.57
C ASN A 146 13.45 7.08 5.48
N GLY A 147 12.21 6.63 5.62
CA GLY A 147 11.62 5.57 4.81
C GLY A 147 10.61 6.07 3.79
N ILE A 148 10.67 5.48 2.59
CA ILE A 148 9.67 5.58 1.53
C ILE A 148 9.09 4.18 1.29
N PHE A 149 7.84 3.96 1.67
CA PHE A 149 7.10 2.76 1.28
C PHE A 149 6.66 2.89 -0.18
N VAL A 150 6.87 1.86 -0.99
CA VAL A 150 6.46 1.86 -2.39
C VAL A 150 5.46 0.74 -2.64
N CYS A 151 4.27 1.11 -3.10
CA CYS A 151 3.39 0.19 -3.80
C CYS A 151 3.85 0.10 -5.25
N SER A 152 4.30 -1.08 -5.70
CA SER A 152 4.71 -1.32 -7.09
C SER A 152 3.68 -2.13 -7.88
N SER A 153 2.54 -2.44 -7.26
CA SER A 153 1.53 -3.36 -7.79
C SER A 153 0.98 -2.93 -9.15
N ARG A 154 0.78 -3.90 -10.04
CA ARG A 154 0.08 -3.74 -11.32
C ARG A 154 -1.42 -3.64 -11.14
N TYR A 155 -1.94 -4.26 -10.08
CA TYR A 155 -3.35 -4.32 -9.75
C TYR A 155 -3.55 -4.53 -8.25
N GLU A 156 -4.44 -3.76 -7.64
CA GLU A 156 -4.95 -3.98 -6.29
C GLU A 156 -6.43 -3.63 -6.25
N THR A 157 -7.24 -4.52 -5.71
CA THR A 157 -8.65 -4.21 -5.47
C THR A 157 -8.78 -3.06 -4.47
N LEU A 158 -7.96 -3.03 -3.43
CA LEU A 158 -7.82 -1.86 -2.55
C LEU A 158 -6.36 -1.43 -2.46
N GLY A 159 -5.50 -2.28 -1.90
CA GLY A 159 -4.14 -1.91 -1.52
C GLY A 159 -4.10 -1.45 -0.07
N ILE A 160 -4.35 -2.37 0.86
CA ILE A 160 -4.43 -2.07 2.30
C ILE A 160 -3.06 -1.68 2.86
N THR A 161 -2.00 -2.42 2.52
CA THR A 161 -0.66 -2.18 3.06
C THR A 161 -0.08 -0.78 2.78
N PRO A 162 -0.18 -0.20 1.57
CA PRO A 162 0.24 1.19 1.38
C PRO A 162 -0.59 2.20 2.17
N LEU A 163 -1.90 1.97 2.35
CA LEU A 163 -2.72 2.82 3.22
C LEU A 163 -2.28 2.71 4.68
N GLU A 164 -1.92 1.52 5.14
CA GLU A 164 -1.39 1.31 6.49
C GLU A 164 -0.02 1.97 6.69
N ALA A 165 0.87 1.90 5.71
CA ALA A 165 2.16 2.59 5.75
C ALA A 165 1.96 4.11 5.85
N ALA A 166 1.10 4.66 5.00
CA ALA A 166 0.83 6.08 4.94
C ALA A 166 0.10 6.59 6.20
N LEU A 167 -0.93 5.87 6.68
CA LEU A 167 -1.60 6.18 7.95
C LEU A 167 -0.65 5.98 9.15
N SER A 168 0.36 5.12 9.03
CA SER A 168 1.44 5.03 10.01
C SER A 168 2.43 6.18 9.90
N GLY A 169 2.26 7.17 9.03
CA GLY A 169 3.17 8.32 8.90
C GLY A 169 4.46 8.03 8.14
N VAL A 170 4.51 6.95 7.38
CA VAL A 170 5.63 6.65 6.46
C VAL A 170 5.35 7.36 5.13
N CYS A 171 6.34 8.08 4.58
CA CYS A 171 6.23 8.59 3.23
C CYS A 171 5.93 7.43 2.28
N THR A 172 4.91 7.55 1.46
CA THR A 172 4.43 6.42 0.66
C THR A 172 4.20 6.86 -0.79
N LEU A 173 4.70 6.06 -1.73
CA LEU A 173 4.54 6.25 -3.17
C LEU A 173 3.58 5.21 -3.76
N MET A 174 2.68 5.68 -4.61
CA MET A 174 1.69 4.88 -5.32
C MET A 174 1.88 4.93 -6.84
N PRO A 175 1.66 3.83 -7.58
CA PRO A 175 1.74 3.88 -9.02
C PRO A 175 0.56 4.71 -9.55
N ASP A 176 0.82 5.61 -10.50
CA ASP A 176 -0.21 6.46 -11.09
C ASP A 176 -1.04 5.69 -12.11
N THR A 177 -1.94 4.85 -11.59
CA THR A 177 -2.81 3.97 -12.38
C THR A 177 -4.11 3.72 -11.65
N ASP A 178 -5.21 3.69 -12.38
CA ASP A 178 -6.53 3.38 -11.81
C ASP A 178 -6.71 1.88 -11.52
N LYS A 179 -5.72 1.04 -11.86
CA LYS A 179 -5.71 -0.40 -11.52
C LYS A 179 -5.39 -0.67 -10.04
N VAL A 180 -4.97 0.33 -9.29
CA VAL A 180 -4.64 0.24 -7.87
C VAL A 180 -5.52 1.22 -7.11
N GLU A 181 -6.63 0.73 -6.57
CA GLU A 181 -7.69 1.58 -6.00
C GLU A 181 -7.18 2.58 -4.95
N ALA A 182 -6.25 2.17 -4.08
CA ALA A 182 -5.70 3.03 -3.03
C ALA A 182 -5.12 4.33 -3.58
N ARG A 183 -4.62 4.36 -4.83
CA ARG A 183 -4.08 5.56 -5.50
C ARG A 183 -4.98 6.78 -5.39
N ARG A 184 -6.31 6.59 -5.37
CA ARG A 184 -7.28 7.69 -5.27
C ARG A 184 -7.17 8.52 -3.99
N PHE A 185 -6.61 7.96 -2.92
CA PHE A 185 -6.43 8.64 -1.64
C PHE A 185 -5.09 9.39 -1.55
N PHE A 186 -4.17 9.13 -2.46
CA PHE A 186 -2.83 9.72 -2.40
C PHE A 186 -2.79 11.00 -3.24
N PRO A 187 -2.21 12.11 -2.74
CA PRO A 187 -1.96 13.30 -3.55
C PRO A 187 -1.08 13.00 -4.76
N VAL A 188 -1.13 13.84 -5.80
CA VAL A 188 -0.31 13.65 -7.03
C VAL A 188 1.19 13.59 -6.72
N ALA A 189 1.67 14.38 -5.76
CA ALA A 189 3.06 14.36 -5.32
C ALA A 189 3.52 12.98 -4.80
N HIS A 190 2.60 12.17 -4.27
CA HIS A 190 2.86 10.82 -3.77
C HIS A 190 2.59 9.72 -4.81
N ARG A 191 2.54 10.08 -6.09
CA ARG A 191 2.32 9.15 -7.19
C ARG A 191 3.52 9.14 -8.13
N PHE A 192 3.76 8.01 -8.78
CA PHE A 192 4.83 7.86 -9.76
C PHE A 192 4.33 7.16 -11.02
N LEU A 193 4.90 7.52 -12.17
CA LEU A 193 4.65 6.79 -13.41
C LEU A 193 5.20 5.35 -13.27
N PRO A 194 4.43 4.28 -13.51
CA PRO A 194 4.82 2.90 -13.20
C PRO A 194 5.87 2.33 -14.17
N SER A 195 7.06 2.91 -14.11
CA SER A 195 8.27 2.61 -14.87
C SER A 195 9.48 2.81 -13.96
N SER A 196 10.64 2.22 -14.30
CA SER A 196 11.84 2.35 -13.45
C SER A 196 12.30 3.79 -13.35
N ASP A 197 12.27 4.55 -14.45
CA ASP A 197 12.62 5.97 -14.44
C ASP A 197 11.59 6.80 -13.68
N GLY A 198 10.30 6.58 -13.90
CA GLY A 198 9.26 7.32 -13.17
C GLY A 198 9.28 7.08 -11.65
N LEU A 199 9.61 5.85 -11.21
CA LEU A 199 9.84 5.59 -9.78
C LEU A 199 11.14 6.26 -9.29
N ALA A 200 12.20 6.25 -10.09
CA ALA A 200 13.45 6.91 -9.73
C ALA A 200 13.28 8.44 -9.62
N ASP A 201 12.55 9.07 -10.54
CA ASP A 201 12.20 10.49 -10.51
C ASP A 201 11.46 10.85 -9.21
N ALA A 202 10.48 10.02 -8.82
CA ALA A 202 9.72 10.24 -7.59
C ALA A 202 10.58 10.05 -6.32
N ILE A 203 11.47 9.06 -6.30
CA ILE A 203 12.40 8.85 -5.18
C ILE A 203 13.38 10.04 -5.07
N GLU A 204 13.92 10.49 -6.19
CA GLU A 204 14.85 11.62 -6.27
C GLU A 204 14.19 12.92 -5.81
N PHE A 205 12.96 13.17 -6.27
CA PHE A 205 12.15 14.31 -5.82
C PHE A 205 11.93 14.29 -4.30
N MET A 206 11.51 13.15 -3.74
CA MET A 206 11.27 13.00 -2.29
C MET A 206 12.55 13.13 -1.47
N TYR A 207 13.70 12.69 -2.01
CA TYR A 207 14.99 12.79 -1.35
C TYR A 207 15.53 14.23 -1.37
N ALA A 208 15.32 14.96 -2.47
CA ALA A 208 15.73 16.35 -2.62
C ALA A 208 14.83 17.34 -1.85
N ASP A 209 13.66 16.91 -1.39
CA ASP A 209 12.74 17.73 -0.62
C ASP A 209 13.37 18.11 0.74
N PRO A 210 13.54 19.41 1.05
CA PRO A 210 14.20 19.85 2.28
C PRO A 210 13.45 19.49 3.56
N SER A 211 12.16 19.16 3.47
CA SER A 211 11.36 18.70 4.61
C SER A 211 11.69 17.25 5.01
N GLY A 212 12.20 16.46 4.06
CA GLY A 212 12.58 15.06 4.24
C GLY A 212 11.41 14.09 4.41
N ALA A 213 11.72 12.79 4.31
CA ALA A 213 10.73 11.71 4.32
C ALA A 213 9.80 11.73 5.55
N ARG A 214 10.30 12.13 6.72
CA ARG A 214 9.50 12.24 7.95
C ARG A 214 8.36 13.23 7.82
N GLN A 215 8.64 14.43 7.31
CA GLN A 215 7.64 15.49 7.22
C GLN A 215 6.63 15.18 6.11
N LEU A 216 7.12 14.71 4.95
CA LEU A 216 6.28 14.22 3.85
C LEU A 216 5.33 13.09 4.32
N GLY A 217 5.83 12.13 5.10
CA GLY A 217 5.02 11.05 5.68
C GLY A 217 3.96 11.55 6.66
N LYS A 218 4.30 12.57 7.47
CA LYS A 218 3.35 13.19 8.40
C LYS A 218 2.21 13.91 7.67
N GLU A 219 2.53 14.71 6.66
CA GLU A 219 1.54 15.43 5.84
C GLU A 219 0.64 14.46 5.08
N LEU A 220 1.24 13.41 4.50
CA LEU A 220 0.48 12.36 3.84
C LEU A 220 -0.49 11.66 4.79
N ARG A 221 -0.05 11.36 6.01
CA ARG A 221 -0.91 10.76 7.05
C ARG A 221 -2.11 11.65 7.36
N GLU A 222 -1.89 12.95 7.56
CA GLU A 222 -2.96 13.91 7.86
C GLU A 222 -3.98 13.97 6.71
N SER A 223 -3.50 14.01 5.46
CA SER A 223 -4.35 13.98 4.26
C SER A 223 -5.17 12.69 4.16
N ILE A 224 -4.56 11.52 4.37
CA ILE A 224 -5.27 10.23 4.24
C ILE A 224 -6.21 10.00 5.43
N ALA A 225 -5.84 10.39 6.65
CA ALA A 225 -6.68 10.21 7.85
C ALA A 225 -8.00 11.01 7.78
N ALA A 226 -8.02 12.13 7.05
CA ALA A 226 -9.25 12.86 6.78
C ALA A 226 -10.26 12.03 5.95
N GLU A 227 -9.76 11.14 5.09
CA GLU A 227 -10.58 10.29 4.21
C GLU A 227 -10.75 8.85 4.72
N ILE A 228 -9.84 8.35 5.55
CA ILE A 228 -9.84 6.96 6.04
C ILE A 228 -9.67 6.98 7.55
N SER A 229 -10.77 6.68 8.25
CA SER A 229 -10.82 6.56 9.70
C SER A 229 -11.93 5.60 10.11
N GLU A 230 -11.91 5.16 11.37
CA GLU A 230 -12.98 4.31 11.92
C GLU A 230 -14.32 5.06 11.95
N GLU A 231 -14.32 6.34 12.33
CA GLU A 231 -15.52 7.18 12.37
C GLU A 231 -16.13 7.35 10.97
N ASN A 232 -15.29 7.52 9.96
CA ASN A 232 -15.72 7.61 8.57
C ASN A 232 -16.33 6.28 8.09
N PHE A 233 -15.74 5.15 8.47
CA PHE A 233 -16.27 3.82 8.16
C PHE A 233 -17.62 3.57 8.86
N GLU A 234 -17.74 3.91 10.15
CA GLU A 234 -18.97 3.78 10.91
C GLU A 234 -20.10 4.60 10.29
N ARG A 235 -19.82 5.88 9.98
CA ARG A 235 -20.78 6.78 9.32
C ARG A 235 -21.24 6.22 7.98
N ASP A 236 -20.31 5.76 7.14
CA ASP A 236 -20.63 5.20 5.82
C ASP A 236 -21.46 3.91 5.95
N THR A 237 -21.15 3.07 6.95
CA THR A 237 -21.86 1.82 7.23
C THR A 237 -23.28 2.07 7.72
N LEU A 238 -23.48 3.01 8.65
CA LEU A 238 -24.82 3.40 9.12
C LEU A 238 -25.67 4.02 8.00
N SER A 239 -25.06 4.83 7.13
CA SER A 239 -25.70 5.38 5.94
C SER A 239 -26.12 4.27 4.97
N ALA A 240 -25.24 3.29 4.73
CA ALA A 240 -25.54 2.15 3.89
C ALA A 240 -26.66 1.28 4.47
N TRP A 241 -26.64 1.02 5.79
CA TRP A 241 -27.68 0.25 6.47
C TRP A 241 -29.07 0.90 6.37
N THR A 242 -29.13 2.21 6.58
CA THR A 242 -30.36 3.00 6.45
C THR A 242 -30.92 2.91 5.03
N HIS A 243 -30.05 3.00 4.02
CA HIS A 243 -30.44 2.84 2.62
C HIS A 243 -30.96 1.44 2.32
N PHE A 244 -30.24 0.40 2.71
CA PHE A 244 -30.67 -0.99 2.48
C PHE A 244 -32.00 -1.30 3.16
N SER A 245 -32.22 -0.78 4.37
CA SER A 245 -33.49 -0.91 5.09
C SER A 245 -34.66 -0.30 4.33
N ARG A 246 -34.47 0.85 3.67
CA ARG A 246 -35.51 1.49 2.84
C ARG A 246 -35.79 0.69 1.57
N VAL A 247 -34.74 0.28 0.86
CA VAL A 247 -34.87 -0.52 -0.37
C VAL A 247 -35.57 -1.86 -0.10
N ALA A 248 -35.21 -2.54 0.98
CA ALA A 248 -35.82 -3.81 1.36
C ALA A 248 -37.32 -3.67 1.69
N ARG A 249 -37.73 -2.58 2.35
CA ARG A 249 -39.15 -2.29 2.64
C ARG A 249 -39.96 -2.00 1.38
N GLN A 250 -39.38 -1.30 0.41
CA GLN A 250 -40.04 -0.99 -0.86
C GLN A 250 -40.21 -2.22 -1.75
N ALA A 251 -39.26 -3.16 -1.72
CA ALA A 251 -39.33 -4.41 -2.49
C ALA A 251 -40.24 -5.50 -1.87
N GLY A 252 -40.70 -5.30 -0.62
CA GLY A 252 -41.65 -6.19 0.06
C GLY A 252 -43.10 -5.70 0.02
N ARG A 253 -43.37 -4.58 -0.65
CA ARG A 253 -44.70 -4.11 -1.05
C ARG A 253 -44.89 -4.40 -2.53
#